data_AF-A0A5B9D7I4-F1
#
_entry.id   AF-A0A5B9D7I4-F1
#
_cell.length_a   1.000
_cell.length_b   1.000
_cell.length_c   1.000
_cell.angle_alpha   90.00
_cell.angle_beta   90.00
_cell.angle_gamma   90.00
#
_symmetry.space_group_name_H-M   'P 1'
#
loop_
_entity.id
_entity.type
_entity.pdbx_description
1 polymer ?
#
loop_
_entity_poly.entity_id
_entity_poly.type
_entity_poly.pdbx_seq_one_letter_code
_entity_poly.pdbx_strand_id
1 'polypeptide(L)'
;MIKQGYCIRCGESIPIDEMNPYCPLCGGQCSFSNRYSSSENSEMFCHLCGEATYISSTHPICSECENKIKSEKNGNKKKKF
;
A
#
# COMPACT_ATOMS: atom_id res chain seq x y z
N MET A 1 6.51 -2.82 -17.62
CA MET A 1 5.12 -2.69 -17.16
C MET A 1 5.15 -1.91 -15.86
N ILE A 2 4.58 -0.69 -15.83
CA ILE A 2 4.45 0.06 -14.58
C ILE A 2 3.36 -0.67 -13.77
N LYS A 3 3.74 -1.29 -12.65
CA LYS A 3 2.78 -1.91 -11.74
C LYS A 3 1.96 -0.78 -11.10
N GLN A 4 0.66 -0.81 -11.32
CA GLN A 4 -0.27 0.13 -10.70
C GLN A 4 -0.45 -0.28 -9.23
N GLY A 5 -0.39 0.71 -8.35
CA GLY A 5 -0.65 0.60 -6.92
C GLY A 5 -1.70 1.64 -6.50
N TYR A 6 -1.93 1.76 -5.19
CA TYR A 6 -3.00 2.60 -4.66
C TYR A 6 -2.54 3.41 -3.46
N CYS A 7 -3.00 4.64 -3.33
CA CYS A 7 -2.66 5.45 -2.18
C CYS A 7 -3.30 4.87 -0.92
N ILE A 8 -2.50 4.61 0.10
CA ILE A 8 -3.01 3.97 1.33
C ILE A 8 -4.04 4.80 2.11
N ARG A 9 -4.12 6.11 1.83
CA ARG A 9 -5.06 7.02 2.48
C ARG A 9 -6.36 7.22 1.71
N CYS A 10 -6.29 7.44 0.40
CA CYS A 10 -7.45 7.81 -0.41
C CYS A 10 -7.86 6.74 -1.44
N GLY A 11 -7.07 5.68 -1.62
CA GLY A 11 -7.34 4.64 -2.61
C GLY A 11 -7.07 5.08 -4.06
N GLU A 12 -6.53 6.28 -4.28
CA GLU A 12 -6.21 6.78 -5.63
C GLU A 12 -5.18 5.88 -6.32
N SER A 13 -5.40 5.59 -7.60
CA SER A 13 -4.45 4.80 -8.40
C SER A 13 -3.15 5.57 -8.62
N ILE A 14 -2.04 5.02 -8.13
CA ILE A 14 -0.70 5.61 -8.22
C ILE A 14 0.32 4.58 -8.69
N PRO A 15 1.51 4.98 -9.17
CA PRO A 15 2.58 4.02 -9.41
C PRO A 15 2.96 3.30 -8.10
N ILE A 16 3.24 2.00 -8.17
CA ILE A 16 3.72 1.28 -7.00
C ILE A 16 5.10 1.82 -6.58
N ASP A 17 5.22 2.24 -5.33
CA ASP A 17 6.46 2.76 -4.75
C ASP A 17 6.53 2.33 -3.28
N GLU A 18 7.50 1.44 -2.98
CA GLU A 18 7.75 0.94 -1.63
C GLU A 18 8.21 2.05 -0.68
N MET A 19 8.83 3.11 -1.22
CA MET A 19 9.30 4.26 -0.45
C MET A 19 8.19 5.29 -0.23
N ASN A 20 7.26 5.42 -1.20
CA ASN A 20 6.19 6.43 -1.18
C ASN A 20 4.82 5.82 -1.50
N PRO A 21 4.14 5.17 -0.55
CA PRO A 21 2.82 4.57 -0.77
C PRO A 21 1.67 5.61 -0.82
N TYR A 22 1.99 6.88 -1.06
CA TYR A 22 1.06 8.00 -1.06
C TYR A 22 1.04 8.68 -2.42
N CYS A 23 -0.15 9.13 -2.83
CA CYS A 23 -0.26 9.98 -4.01
C CYS A 23 0.36 11.37 -3.73
N PRO A 24 0.72 12.16 -4.76
CA PRO A 24 1.27 13.50 -4.57
C PRO A 24 0.37 14.42 -3.72
N LEU A 25 -0.95 14.20 -3.78
CA LEU A 25 -1.92 14.91 -2.94
C LEU A 25 -1.79 14.53 -1.46
N CYS A 26 -1.64 13.24 -1.14
CA CYS A 26 -1.49 12.76 0.23
C CYS A 26 -0.05 12.85 0.78
N GLY A 27 0.96 12.72 -0.09
CA GLY A 27 2.38 12.78 0.25
C GLY A 27 2.94 14.21 0.29
N GLY A 28 2.39 15.11 -0.53
CA GLY A 28 2.74 16.54 -0.51
C GLY A 28 1.93 17.36 0.50
N GLN A 29 0.71 16.93 0.83
CA GLN A 29 -0.10 17.57 1.87
C GLN A 29 -0.08 16.80 3.19
N CYS A 30 1.02 16.92 3.93
CA CYS A 30 0.97 16.65 5.37
C CYS A 30 0.14 17.68 6.16
N SER A 31 -0.42 18.74 5.56
CA SER A 31 -0.75 19.93 6.35
C SER A 31 -2.10 20.66 6.14
N PHE A 32 -3.02 20.24 5.26
CA PHE A 32 -4.25 21.07 5.10
C PHE A 32 -5.59 20.34 5.01
N SER A 33 -5.67 19.18 4.36
CA SER A 33 -6.96 18.46 4.20
C SER A 33 -7.12 17.26 5.15
N ASN A 34 -6.46 17.26 6.30
CA ASN A 34 -6.74 16.34 7.42
C ASN A 34 -7.94 16.80 8.28
N ARG A 35 -8.84 17.64 7.73
CA ARG A 35 -9.99 18.20 8.45
C ARG A 35 -11.28 17.38 8.34
N TYR A 36 -11.31 16.35 7.49
CA TYR A 36 -12.41 15.39 7.37
C TYR A 36 -11.78 14.08 6.85
N SER A 37 -11.53 13.00 7.58
CA SER A 37 -12.19 12.45 8.75
C SER A 37 -11.14 11.69 9.58
N SER A 38 -10.63 12.32 10.63
CA SER A 38 -9.97 11.60 11.72
C SER A 38 -11.06 10.95 12.58
N SER A 39 -11.64 9.86 12.08
CA SER A 39 -12.07 8.79 12.98
C SER A 39 -10.87 7.88 13.08
N GLU A 40 -10.23 7.85 14.24
CA GLU A 40 -8.96 7.17 14.52
C GLU A 40 -9.00 5.62 14.39
N ASN A 41 -10.02 5.10 13.70
CA ASN A 41 -10.30 3.69 13.41
C ASN A 41 -10.61 3.44 11.92
N SER A 42 -10.17 4.31 11.00
CA SER A 42 -10.58 4.22 9.59
C SER A 42 -9.73 3.21 8.81
N GLU A 43 -10.40 2.25 8.18
CA GLU A 43 -9.82 1.33 7.19
C GLU A 43 -9.01 2.11 6.14
N MET A 44 -7.80 1.64 5.81
CA MET A 44 -6.90 2.21 4.81
C MET A 44 -6.89 1.33 3.55
N PHE A 45 -6.23 1.72 2.46
CA PHE A 45 -6.26 0.96 1.20
C PHE A 45 -4.95 0.24 0.92
N CYS A 46 -4.96 -1.07 0.66
CA CYS A 46 -3.75 -1.82 0.30
C CYS A 46 -3.02 -1.17 -0.90
N HIS A 47 -1.75 -0.84 -0.74
CA HIS A 47 -0.95 -0.21 -1.80
C HIS A 47 -0.81 -1.09 -3.04
N LEU A 48 -0.97 -2.41 -2.91
CA LEU A 48 -0.85 -3.35 -4.02
C LEU A 48 -2.18 -3.65 -4.72
N CYS A 49 -3.26 -3.89 -3.97
CA CYS A 49 -4.55 -4.30 -4.54
C CYS A 49 -5.65 -3.22 -4.47
N GLY A 50 -5.46 -2.18 -3.65
CA GLY A 50 -6.43 -1.10 -3.49
C GLY A 50 -7.60 -1.41 -2.58
N GLU A 51 -7.67 -2.60 -1.96
CA GLU A 51 -8.77 -2.96 -1.06
C GLU A 51 -8.66 -2.28 0.30
N ALA A 52 -9.81 -1.90 0.86
CA ALA A 52 -9.90 -1.37 2.22
C ALA A 52 -9.53 -2.45 3.24
N THR A 53 -8.55 -2.18 4.09
CA THR A 53 -7.97 -3.10 5.06
C THR A 53 -7.27 -2.35 6.19
N TYR A 54 -6.92 -3.05 7.26
CA TYR A 54 -6.15 -2.50 8.38
C TYR A 54 -4.66 -2.57 8.05
N ILE A 55 -4.17 -1.54 7.38
CA ILE A 55 -2.75 -1.35 7.08
C ILE A 55 -2.21 -0.14 7.82
N SER A 56 -0.89 -0.02 7.85
CA SER A 56 -0.21 1.13 8.46
C SER A 56 0.85 1.69 7.51
N SER A 57 1.38 2.86 7.82
CA SER A 57 2.49 3.44 7.06
C SER A 57 3.74 2.54 7.02
N THR A 58 3.94 1.69 8.02
CA THR A 58 5.04 0.71 8.07
C THR A 58 4.73 -0.58 7.32
N HIS A 59 3.44 -0.89 7.13
CA HIS A 59 2.96 -2.07 6.41
C HIS A 59 1.86 -1.64 5.43
N PRO A 60 2.21 -1.04 4.27
CA PRO A 60 1.25 -0.42 3.36
C PRO A 60 0.46 -1.43 2.51
N ILE A 61 0.61 -2.73 2.73
CA ILE A 61 -0.02 -3.80 1.94
C ILE A 61 -0.79 -4.76 2.85
N CYS A 62 -1.88 -5.34 2.36
CA CYS A 62 -2.65 -6.34 3.09
C CYS A 62 -1.87 -7.65 3.27
N SER A 63 -2.26 -8.45 4.26
CA SER A 63 -1.62 -9.74 4.56
C SER A 63 -1.66 -10.73 3.39
N GLU A 64 -2.69 -10.69 2.54
CA GLU A 64 -2.75 -11.53 1.34
C GLU A 64 -1.69 -11.16 0.32
N CYS A 65 -1.53 -9.86 0.06
CA CYS A 65 -0.49 -9.33 -0.82
C CYS A 65 0.90 -9.62 -0.26
N GLU A 66 1.06 -9.48 1.06
CA GLU A 66 2.30 -9.82 1.76
C GLU A 66 2.64 -11.31 1.61
N ASN A 67 1.66 -12.20 1.78
CA ASN A 67 1.82 -13.64 1.61
C ASN A 67 2.16 -14.03 0.17
N LYS A 68 1.59 -13.35 -0.83
CA LYS A 68 1.95 -13.54 -2.25
C LYS A 68 3.42 -13.21 -2.48
N ILE A 69 3.88 -12.05 -2.00
CA ILE A 69 5.29 -11.62 -2.12
C ILE A 69 6.22 -12.61 -1.41
N LYS A 70 5.86 -13.06 -0.20
CA LYS A 70 6.62 -14.08 0.55
C LYS A 70 6.69 -15.42 -0.19
N SER A 71 5.60 -15.83 -0.83
CA SER A 71 5.53 -17.07 -1.61
C SER A 71 6.39 -17.02 -2.87
N GLU A 72 6.39 -15.89 -3.59
CA GLU A 72 7.27 -15.67 -4.74
C GLU A 72 8.76 -15.71 -4.35
N LYS A 73 9.12 -15.12 -3.20
CA LYS A 73 10.50 -15.15 -2.68
C LYS A 73 10.94 -16.56 -2.26
N ASN A 74 10.03 -17.37 -1.71
CA ASN A 74 10.35 -18.74 -1.27
C ASN A 74 10.37 -19.76 -2.42
N GLY A 75 9.69 -19.50 -3.54
CA GLY A 75 9.75 -20.33 -4.74
C GLY A 75 11.12 -20.34 -5.42
N ASN A 76 11.95 -19.32 -5.17
CA ASN A 76 13.27 -19.17 -5.78
C ASN A 76 14.41 -19.88 -5.00
N LYS A 77 14.10 -20.65 -3.95
CA LYS A 77 15.06 -21.53 -3.25
C LYS A 77 15.04 -22.99 -3.72
N LYS A 78 14.22 -23.35 -4.71
CA LYS A 78 14.16 -24.72 -5.29
C LYS A 78 14.62 -24.78 -6.75
N LYS A 79 15.74 -24.15 -7.08
CA LYS A 79 16.54 -24.51 -8.27
C LYS A 79 18.03 -24.32 -7.98
N LYS A 80 18.58 -25.18 -7.14
CA LYS A 80 20.00 -25.52 -7.21
C LYS A 80 20.04 -26.99 -7.60
N PHE A 81 20.44 -27.22 -8.84
CA PHE A 81 20.78 -28.52 -9.42
C PHE A 81 21.77 -29.25 -8.53
#